data_AF-A0A6V8ET07-F1
#
_entry.id   AF-A0A6V8ET07-F1
#
_cell.length_a   1.000
_cell.length_b   1.000
_cell.length_c   1.000
_cell.angle_alpha   90.00
_cell.angle_beta   90.00
_cell.angle_gamma   90.00
#
_symmetry.space_group_name_H-M   'P 1'
#
loop_
_entity.id
_entity.type
_entity.pdbx_description
1 polymer ?
#
loop_
_entity_poly.entity_id
_entity_poly.type
_entity_poly.pdbx_seq_one_letter_code
_entity_poly.pdbx_strand_id
1 'polypeptide(L)'
;MPIESEVIKTGTSTVGITFDGGVVVGADHRATMGNFIANKNVKKLFQISGRVALTTAGLVGHAQSLARMLSAELSLYELKRNTPMTVRGAATL
;
A
#
# COMPACT_ATOMS: atom_id res chain seq x y z
N MET A 1 29.32 -7.60 18.08
CA MET A 1 28.61 -6.32 17.88
C MET A 1 27.29 -6.64 17.22
N PRO A 2 26.14 -6.28 17.81
CA PRO A 2 24.89 -6.34 17.07
C PRO A 2 24.98 -5.28 15.97
N ILE A 3 24.70 -5.68 14.73
CA ILE A 3 24.49 -4.74 13.63
C ILE A 3 23.10 -4.15 13.89
N GLU A 4 23.02 -3.04 14.61
CA GLU A 4 21.80 -2.25 14.63
C GLU A 4 21.53 -1.80 13.20
N SER A 5 20.45 -2.30 12.62
CA SER A 5 20.00 -1.85 11.30
C SER A 5 19.49 -0.43 11.46
N GLU A 6 20.32 0.54 11.09
CA GLU A 6 19.92 1.94 11.05
C GLU A 6 18.70 2.04 10.11
N VAL A 7 17.52 2.33 10.68
CA VAL A 7 16.28 2.42 9.92
C VAL A 7 16.41 3.63 8.99
N ILE A 8 16.79 3.39 7.74
CA ILE A 8 16.90 4.43 6.73
C ILE A 8 15.51 5.04 6.53
N LYS A 9 15.36 6.31 6.95
CA LYS A 9 14.12 7.06 6.73
C LYS A 9 13.91 7.27 5.23
N THR A 10 12.90 6.61 4.67
CA THR A 10 12.54 6.70 3.25
C THR A 10 11.76 7.96 2.89
N GLY A 11 11.37 8.78 3.88
CA GLY A 11 10.66 10.04 3.68
C GLY A 11 9.24 9.90 3.10
N THR A 12 8.65 8.70 3.18
CA THR A 12 7.32 8.42 2.62
C THR A 12 6.22 8.91 3.54
N SER A 13 5.20 9.55 2.97
CA SER A 13 3.98 9.98 3.67
C SER A 13 2.74 9.45 2.95
N THR A 14 1.83 8.86 3.72
CA THR A 14 0.55 8.31 3.24
C THR A 14 -0.59 8.89 4.06
N VAL A 15 -1.73 9.14 3.44
CA VAL A 15 -2.92 9.71 4.09
C VAL A 15 -4.19 9.02 3.60
N GLY A 16 -5.16 8.88 4.50
CA GLY A 16 -6.52 8.47 4.20
C GLY A 16 -7.50 9.40 4.90
N ILE A 17 -8.54 9.84 4.18
CA ILE A 17 -9.58 10.75 4.67
C ILE A 17 -10.94 10.13 4.36
N THR A 18 -11.81 10.09 5.34
CA THR A 18 -13.22 9.68 5.19
C THR A 18 -14.10 10.92 5.00
N PHE A 19 -15.14 10.80 4.19
CA PHE A 19 -16.13 11.85 3.98
C PHE A 19 -17.49 11.22 3.66
N ASP A 20 -18.56 12.03 3.70
CA ASP A 20 -19.89 11.57 3.28
C ASP A 20 -19.89 11.27 1.77
N GLY A 21 -20.05 10.00 1.41
CA GLY A 21 -19.92 9.51 0.03
C GLY A 21 -18.65 8.71 -0.26
N GLY A 22 -17.70 8.56 0.69
CA GLY A 22 -16.60 7.61 0.53
C GLY A 22 -15.30 7.97 1.24
N VAL A 23 -14.18 7.65 0.58
CA VAL A 23 -12.83 7.87 1.09
C VAL A 23 -11.91 8.41 0.01
N VAL A 24 -10.92 9.21 0.42
CA VAL A 24 -9.79 9.63 -0.41
C VAL A 24 -8.51 9.11 0.22
N VAL A 25 -7.65 8.50 -0.57
CA VAL A 25 -6.32 8.05 -0.14
C VAL A 25 -5.24 8.67 -1.01
N GLY A 26 -4.09 8.96 -0.42
CA GLY A 26 -2.98 9.61 -1.10
C GLY A 26 -1.64 9.17 -0.54
N ALA A 27 -0.62 9.25 -1.36
CA ALA A 27 0.76 9.02 -0.96
C ALA A 27 1.68 9.95 -1.76
N ASP A 28 2.80 10.35 -1.17
CA ASP A 28 3.81 11.11 -1.90
C ASP A 28 4.50 10.24 -2.97
N HIS A 29 5.11 10.87 -3.97
CA HIS A 29 5.80 10.17 -5.06
C HIS A 29 7.32 10.10 -4.90
N ARG A 30 7.88 10.67 -3.83
CA ARG A 30 9.33 10.81 -3.65
C ARG A 30 9.93 9.57 -2.98
N ALA A 31 11.02 9.05 -3.53
CA ALA A 31 11.86 8.06 -2.87
C ALA A 31 13.26 8.63 -2.66
N THR A 32 13.80 8.43 -1.46
CA THR A 32 15.10 8.93 -1.05
C THR A 32 16.07 7.80 -0.68
N MET A 33 17.36 8.05 -0.89
CA MET A 33 18.47 7.25 -0.36
C MET A 33 19.32 8.21 0.48
N GLY A 34 19.08 8.24 1.79
CA GLY A 34 19.57 9.30 2.66
C GLY A 34 19.03 10.67 2.22
N ASN A 35 19.92 11.63 1.96
CA ASN A 35 19.57 12.98 1.51
C ASN A 35 19.38 13.10 -0.01
N PHE A 36 19.64 12.03 -0.78
CA PHE A 36 19.50 12.03 -2.23
C PHE A 36 18.09 11.61 -2.65
N ILE A 37 17.45 12.37 -3.54
CA ILE A 37 16.17 11.98 -4.15
C ILE A 37 16.45 10.99 -5.28
N ALA A 38 16.29 9.71 -5.01
CA ALA A 38 16.51 8.64 -5.97
C ALA A 38 15.44 8.61 -7.08
N ASN A 39 14.19 8.95 -6.75
CA ASN A 39 13.09 9.01 -7.71
C ASN A 39 11.98 9.95 -7.24
N LYS A 40 11.35 10.70 -8.16
CA LYS A 40 10.25 11.63 -7.88
C LYS A 40 8.86 11.12 -8.29
N ASN A 41 8.80 9.97 -8.98
CA ASN A 41 7.60 9.42 -9.60
C ASN A 41 7.32 7.97 -9.13
N VAL A 42 7.60 7.66 -7.87
CA VAL A 42 7.34 6.32 -7.33
C VAL A 42 5.85 6.14 -7.12
N LYS A 43 5.33 4.99 -7.56
CA LYS A 43 3.95 4.58 -7.29
C LYS A 43 3.89 3.89 -5.93
N LYS A 44 3.19 4.52 -4.97
CA LYS A 44 2.96 4.02 -3.61
C LYS A 44 1.49 3.78 -3.29
N LEU A 45 0.62 4.02 -4.28
CA LEU A 45 -0.81 3.79 -4.22
C LEU A 45 -1.16 2.69 -5.23
N PHE A 46 -1.82 1.65 -4.74
CA PHE A 46 -2.20 0.48 -5.50
C PHE A 46 -3.72 0.31 -5.40
N GLN A 47 -4.38 0.14 -6.54
CA GLN A 47 -5.77 -0.29 -6.57
C GLN A 47 -5.78 -1.81 -6.37
N ILE A 48 -6.43 -2.28 -5.30
CA ILE A 48 -6.45 -3.70 -4.94
C ILE A 48 -7.69 -4.38 -5.52
N SER A 49 -8.85 -3.72 -5.43
CA SER A 49 -10.12 -4.13 -6.03
C SER A 49 -10.96 -2.91 -6.41
N GLY A 50 -12.20 -3.12 -6.86
CA GLY A 50 -13.13 -2.02 -7.19
C GLY A 50 -13.49 -1.11 -6.01
N ARG A 51 -13.29 -1.56 -4.76
CA ARG A 51 -13.63 -0.80 -3.53
C ARG A 51 -12.49 -0.75 -2.50
N VAL A 52 -11.30 -1.23 -2.85
CA VAL A 52 -10.15 -1.30 -1.94
C VAL A 52 -8.92 -0.72 -2.62
N ALA A 53 -8.26 0.22 -1.94
CA ALA A 53 -6.98 0.78 -2.32
C ALA A 53 -5.97 0.63 -1.17
N LEU A 54 -4.70 0.50 -1.52
CA LEU A 54 -3.59 0.35 -0.59
C LEU A 54 -2.57 1.47 -0.82
N THR A 55 -2.20 2.17 0.24
CA THR A 55 -1.03 3.07 0.27
C THR A 55 0.06 2.44 1.12
N THR A 56 1.33 2.55 0.73
CA THR A 56 2.42 1.91 1.45
C THR A 56 3.55 2.87 1.83
N ALA A 57 4.14 2.62 3.00
CA ALA A 57 5.41 3.17 3.43
C ALA A 57 6.36 2.02 3.79
N GLY A 58 7.66 2.24 3.59
CA GLY A 58 8.69 1.22 3.83
C GLY A 58 9.27 0.63 2.54
N LEU A 59 9.66 -0.64 2.58
CA LEU A 59 10.39 -1.28 1.48
C LEU A 59 9.50 -1.51 0.26
N VAL A 60 9.94 -1.03 -0.91
CA VAL A 60 9.19 -1.10 -2.17
C VAL A 60 8.87 -2.53 -2.59
N GLY A 61 9.82 -3.46 -2.43
CA GLY A 61 9.62 -4.87 -2.80
C GLY A 61 8.51 -5.54 -2.00
N HIS A 62 8.46 -5.30 -0.68
CA HIS A 62 7.39 -5.81 0.19
C HIS A 62 6.04 -5.22 -0.21
N ALA A 63 5.97 -3.90 -0.44
CA ALA A 63 4.75 -3.24 -0.86
C ALA A 63 4.18 -3.81 -2.17
N GLN A 64 5.03 -4.02 -3.17
CA GLN A 64 4.62 -4.60 -4.45
C GLN A 64 4.15 -6.06 -4.31
N SER A 65 4.84 -6.85 -3.48
CA SER A 65 4.45 -8.25 -3.23
C SER A 65 3.09 -8.31 -2.53
N LEU A 66 2.91 -7.51 -1.48
CA LEU A 66 1.66 -7.41 -0.73
C LEU A 66 0.50 -6.97 -1.64
N ALA A 67 0.69 -5.94 -2.46
CA ALA A 67 -0.34 -5.47 -3.38
C ALA A 67 -0.79 -6.58 -4.35
N ARG A 68 0.15 -7.33 -4.94
CA ARG A 68 -0.19 -8.46 -5.83
C ARG A 68 -0.93 -9.57 -5.10
N MET A 69 -0.48 -9.93 -3.90
CA MET A 69 -1.12 -10.96 -3.08
C MET A 69 -2.55 -10.56 -2.73
N LEU A 70 -2.77 -9.36 -2.20
CA LEU A 70 -4.11 -8.88 -1.85
C LEU A 70 -5.03 -8.84 -3.07
N SER A 71 -4.57 -8.34 -4.22
CA SER A 71 -5.39 -8.34 -5.44
C SER A 71 -5.79 -9.75 -5.87
N ALA A 72 -4.88 -10.73 -5.78
CA ALA A 72 -5.17 -12.12 -6.11
C ALA A 72 -6.16 -12.75 -5.11
N GLU A 73 -5.96 -12.56 -3.81
CA GLU A 73 -6.82 -13.11 -2.76
C GLU A 73 -8.24 -12.52 -2.80
N LEU A 74 -8.38 -11.22 -3.03
CA LEU A 74 -9.70 -10.59 -3.16
C LEU A 74 -10.44 -11.09 -4.41
N SER A 75 -9.74 -11.22 -5.54
CA SER A 75 -10.31 -11.77 -6.78
C SER A 75 -10.74 -13.23 -6.58
N LEU A 76 -9.93 -14.03 -5.89
CA LEU A 76 -10.24 -15.42 -5.60
C LEU A 76 -11.41 -15.57 -4.62
N TYR A 77 -11.48 -14.70 -3.60
CA TYR A 77 -12.61 -14.65 -2.68
C TYR A 77 -13.91 -14.36 -3.41
N GLU A 78 -13.91 -13.35 -4.28
CA GLU A 78 -15.04 -12.95 -5.11
C GLU A 78 -15.51 -14.11 -6.00
N LEU A 79 -14.58 -14.78 -6.68
CA LEU A 79 -14.90 -15.92 -7.53
C LEU A 79 -15.52 -17.08 -6.74
N LYS A 80 -15.03 -17.35 -5.53
CA LYS A 80 -15.49 -18.48 -4.70
C LYS A 80 -16.83 -18.21 -4.00
N ARG A 81 -17.10 -16.96 -3.61
CA ARG A 81 -18.27 -16.59 -2.79
C ARG A 81 -19.31 -15.78 -3.53
N ASN A 82 -19.05 -15.47 -4.80
CA ASN A 82 -19.89 -14.64 -5.65
C ASN A 82 -20.28 -13.29 -5.01
N THR A 83 -19.42 -12.79 -4.12
CA THR A 83 -19.63 -11.57 -3.34
C THR A 83 -18.28 -10.89 -3.07
N PRO A 84 -18.22 -9.55 -3.11
CA PRO A 84 -16.98 -8.80 -2.83
C PRO A 84 -16.56 -8.92 -1.38
N MET A 85 -15.24 -9.03 -1.17
CA MET A 85 -14.69 -8.98 0.18
C MET A 85 -14.91 -7.60 0.80
N THR A 86 -15.27 -7.56 2.09
CA THR A 86 -15.37 -6.30 2.82
C THR A 86 -13.98 -5.67 3.02
N VAL A 87 -13.92 -4.34 3.13
CA VAL A 87 -12.65 -3.63 3.43
C VAL A 87 -12.01 -4.15 4.71
N ARG A 88 -12.83 -4.44 5.74
CA ARG A 88 -12.37 -5.00 7.02
C ARG A 88 -11.76 -6.40 6.85
N GLY A 89 -12.37 -7.25 6.02
CA GLY A 89 -11.84 -8.56 5.69
C GLY A 89 -10.48 -8.44 4.97
N ALA A 90 -10.41 -7.58 3.96
CA ALA A 90 -9.19 -7.33 3.21
C ALA A 90 -8.05 -6.81 4.09
N ALA A 91 -8.35 -5.97 5.09
CA ALA A 91 -7.36 -5.42 6.02
C ALA A 91 -6.78 -6.44 7.02
N THR A 92 -7.35 -7.65 7.11
CA THR A 92 -6.92 -8.71 8.05
C THR A 92 -6.12 -9.82 7.36
N LEU A 93 -6.03 -9.80 6.02
CA LEU A 93 -5.17 -10.70 5.24
C LEU A 93 -3.69 -10.34 5.42
#